data_AF-A0A662V397-F1
#
_entry.id   AF-A0A662V397-F1
#
_cell.length_a   1.000
_cell.length_b   1.000
_cell.length_c   1.000
_cell.angle_alpha   90.00
_cell.angle_beta   90.00
_cell.angle_gamma   90.00
#
_symmetry.space_group_name_H-M   'P 1'
#
loop_
_entity.id
_entity.type
_entity.pdbx_description
1 polymer ?
#
loop_
_entity_poly.entity_id
_entity_poly.type
_entity_poly.pdbx_seq_one_letter_code
_entity_poly.pdbx_strand_id
1 'polypeptide(L)'
;MSDRDEVSRVLFRAKVVRIVRDVLKKIDAEVLYIVTRDLLEYLFPEHLALYGVEVTASGAVIYVTPLDFERASSIYGSVAEVRPVYSGRVGLW
;
A
#
# COMPACT_ATOMS: atom_id res chain seq x y z
N MET A 1 -0.95 -12.76 16.39
CA MET A 1 -0.88 -11.43 15.76
C MET A 1 -0.19 -10.51 16.73
N SER A 2 0.85 -9.78 16.32
CA SER A 2 1.62 -8.93 17.24
C SER A 2 0.92 -7.57 17.44
N ASP A 3 1.02 -6.98 18.64
CA ASP A 3 0.58 -5.60 18.93
C ASP A 3 1.15 -4.61 17.91
N ARG A 4 2.39 -4.86 17.43
CA ARG A 4 3.03 -4.05 16.40
C ARG A 4 2.26 -4.06 15.09
N ASP A 5 1.82 -5.23 14.62
CA ASP A 5 1.09 -5.36 13.36
C ASP A 5 -0.27 -4.66 13.44
N GLU A 6 -0.88 -4.66 14.63
CA GLU A 6 -2.12 -3.94 14.89
C GLU A 6 -1.94 -2.42 14.82
N VAL A 7 -0.91 -1.89 15.46
CA VAL A 7 -0.54 -0.47 15.35
C VAL A 7 -0.32 -0.08 13.89
N SER A 8 0.41 -0.91 13.12
CA SER A 8 0.67 -0.65 11.70
C SER A 8 -0.60 -0.59 10.86
N ARG A 9 -1.54 -1.52 11.08
CA ARG A 9 -2.86 -1.49 10.41
C ARG A 9 -3.66 -0.23 10.74
N VAL A 10 -3.71 0.16 12.02
CA VAL A 10 -4.46 1.34 12.46
C VAL A 10 -3.87 2.60 11.84
N LEU A 11 -2.55 2.74 11.86
CA LEU A 11 -1.85 3.88 11.24
C LEU A 11 -2.07 3.91 9.73
N PHE A 12 -1.95 2.77 9.05
CA PHE A 12 -2.19 2.68 7.61
C PHE A 12 -3.61 3.13 7.26
N ARG A 13 -4.64 2.60 7.94
CA ARG A 13 -6.05 2.99 7.72
C ARG A 13 -6.24 4.50 7.92
N ALA A 14 -5.71 5.06 8.99
CA ALA A 14 -5.84 6.49 9.28
C ALA A 14 -5.19 7.35 8.17
N LYS A 15 -4.03 6.93 7.65
CA LYS A 15 -3.34 7.62 6.55
C LYS A 15 -4.11 7.51 5.24
N VAL A 16 -4.65 6.33 4.91
CA VAL A 16 -5.50 6.13 3.71
C VAL A 16 -6.74 7.02 3.78
N VAL A 17 -7.47 7.01 4.90
CA VAL A 17 -8.65 7.88 5.10
C VAL A 17 -8.30 9.35 4.91
N ARG A 18 -7.14 9.77 5.43
CA ARG A 18 -6.63 11.13 5.26
C ARG A 18 -6.36 11.44 3.78
N ILE A 19 -5.70 10.54 3.05
CA ILE A 19 -5.43 10.71 1.62
C ILE A 19 -6.72 10.82 0.81
N VAL A 20 -7.70 9.94 1.06
CA VAL A 20 -9.01 10.00 0.40
C VAL A 20 -9.69 11.34 0.63
N ARG A 21 -9.74 11.80 1.89
CA ARG A 21 -10.42 13.05 2.26
C ARG A 21 -9.67 14.29 1.79
N ASP A 22 -8.36 14.33 1.95
CA ASP A 22 -7.56 15.55 1.81
C ASP A 22 -6.90 15.68 0.44
N VAL A 23 -6.77 14.59 -0.31
CA VAL A 23 -6.16 14.57 -1.65
C VAL A 23 -7.21 14.25 -2.69
N LEU A 24 -7.75 13.02 -2.73
CA LEU A 24 -8.66 12.58 -3.80
C LEU A 24 -9.84 13.54 -3.99
N LYS A 25 -10.52 13.90 -2.90
CA LYS A 25 -11.65 14.85 -2.96
C LYS A 25 -11.27 16.26 -3.39
N LYS A 26 -10.04 16.71 -3.14
CA LYS A 26 -9.60 18.06 -3.51
C LYS A 26 -9.22 18.17 -4.98
N ILE A 27 -8.68 17.08 -5.53
CA ILE A 27 -8.27 17.01 -6.94
C ILE A 27 -9.34 16.38 -7.83
N ASP A 28 -10.51 16.06 -7.26
CA ASP A 28 -11.63 15.39 -7.93
C ASP A 28 -11.21 14.12 -8.69
N ALA A 29 -10.38 13.29 -8.04
CA ALA A 29 -9.91 12.03 -8.59
C ALA A 29 -10.56 10.83 -7.89
N GLU A 30 -10.81 9.77 -8.66
CA GLU A 30 -11.33 8.51 -8.13
C GLU A 30 -10.23 7.61 -7.55
N VAL A 31 -9.02 7.72 -8.10
CA VAL A 31 -7.88 6.85 -7.79
C VAL A 31 -6.59 7.66 -7.67
N LEU A 32 -5.75 7.31 -6.69
CA LEU A 32 -4.39 7.85 -6.53
C LEU A 32 -3.40 6.69 -6.51
N TYR A 33 -2.45 6.71 -7.43
CA TYR A 33 -1.30 5.81 -7.44
C TYR A 33 -0.10 6.47 -6.76
N ILE A 34 0.39 5.84 -5.71
CA ILE A 34 1.53 6.30 -4.92
C ILE A 34 2.71 5.37 -5.22
N VAL A 35 3.72 5.91 -5.89
CA VAL A 35 4.96 5.19 -6.25
C VAL A 35 6.21 5.90 -5.73
N THR A 36 6.05 7.09 -5.15
CA THR A 36 7.17 7.84 -4.60
C THR A 36 7.61 7.24 -3.27
N ARG A 37 8.92 7.06 -3.13
CA ARG A 37 9.52 6.43 -1.95
C ARG A 37 9.09 7.09 -0.64
N ASP A 38 9.12 8.42 -0.57
CA ASP A 38 8.79 9.16 0.65
C ASP A 38 7.35 8.93 1.12
N LEU A 39 6.40 8.84 0.18
CA LEU A 39 5.00 8.57 0.52
C LEU A 39 4.77 7.10 0.86
N LEU A 40 5.52 6.18 0.25
CA LEU A 40 5.49 4.77 0.62
C LEU A 40 6.06 4.57 2.03
N GLU A 41 7.21 5.16 2.36
CA GLU A 41 7.79 5.13 3.72
C GLU A 41 6.86 5.84 4.73
N TYR A 42 6.16 6.89 4.32
CA TYR A 42 5.12 7.49 5.14
C TYR A 42 3.97 6.52 5.41
N LEU A 43 3.52 5.75 4.43
CA LEU A 43 2.40 4.81 4.60
C LEU A 43 2.78 3.60 5.45
N PHE A 44 3.95 3.03 5.23
CA PHE A 44 4.39 1.77 5.81
C PHE A 44 5.56 1.99 6.79
N PRO A 45 5.34 1.84 8.10
CA PRO A 45 6.43 1.95 9.08
C PRO A 45 7.41 0.78 9.01
N GLU A 46 7.06 -0.32 8.33
CA GLU A 46 7.97 -1.42 8.02
C GLU A 46 8.72 -1.20 6.71
N HIS A 47 9.97 -1.66 6.68
CA HIS A 47 10.70 -1.84 5.43
C HIS A 47 10.11 -3.05 4.69
N LEU A 48 9.16 -2.77 3.81
CA LEU A 48 8.66 -3.67 2.77
C LEU A 48 9.21 -3.20 1.42
N ALA A 49 9.59 -4.14 0.56
CA ALA A 49 9.89 -3.86 -0.83
C ALA A 49 8.56 -3.72 -1.60
N LEU A 50 8.19 -2.46 -1.84
CA LEU A 50 6.93 -2.05 -2.45
C LEU A 50 7.17 -1.55 -3.89
N TYR A 51 6.23 -1.82 -4.77
CA TYR A 51 6.14 -1.18 -6.09
C TYR A 51 5.22 0.04 -6.08
N GLY A 52 4.22 0.04 -5.20
CA GLY A 52 3.32 1.16 -5.06
C GLY A 52 2.06 0.84 -4.25
N VAL A 53 1.22 1.83 -4.08
CA VAL A 53 -0.12 1.70 -3.50
C VAL A 53 -1.12 2.41 -4.39
N GLU A 54 -2.24 1.75 -4.64
CA GLU A 54 -3.43 2.38 -5.21
C GLU A 54 -4.40 2.70 -4.09
N VAL A 55 -4.90 3.93 -4.05
CA VAL A 55 -5.89 4.39 -3.06
C VAL A 55 -7.13 4.86 -3.79
N THR A 56 -8.29 4.37 -3.34
CA THR A 56 -9.61 4.76 -3.83
C THR A 56 -10.50 5.14 -2.65
N ALA A 57 -11.71 5.62 -2.92
CA ALA A 57 -12.70 5.87 -1.87
C ALA A 57 -13.11 4.60 -1.10
N SER A 58 -12.99 3.41 -1.71
CA SER A 58 -13.38 2.13 -1.11
C SER A 58 -12.26 1.43 -0.36
N GLY A 59 -10.99 1.81 -0.58
CA GLY A 59 -9.88 1.19 0.12
C GLY A 59 -8.53 1.42 -0.54
N ALA A 60 -7.63 0.46 -0.37
CA ALA A 60 -6.30 0.50 -0.96
C ALA A 60 -5.87 -0.89 -1.45
N VAL A 61 -5.04 -0.89 -2.49
CA VAL A 61 -4.33 -2.06 -3.00
C VAL A 61 -2.83 -1.82 -2.84
N ILE A 62 -2.14 -2.75 -2.18
CA ILE A 62 -0.70 -2.66 -1.90
C ILE A 62 0.03 -3.58 -2.89
N TYR A 63 0.89 -3.00 -3.71
CA TYR A 63 1.71 -3.73 -4.68
C TYR A 63 3.09 -3.99 -4.10
N VAL A 64 3.42 -5.26 -3.87
CA VAL A 64 4.64 -5.67 -3.16
C VAL A 64 5.48 -6.62 -3.98
N THR A 65 6.77 -6.73 -3.68
CA THR A 65 7.57 -7.81 -4.25
C THR A 65 7.05 -9.17 -3.78
N PRO A 66 7.22 -10.25 -4.58
CA PRO A 66 6.80 -11.59 -4.17
C PRO A 66 7.46 -12.05 -2.86
N LEU A 67 8.69 -11.57 -2.58
CA LEU A 67 9.42 -11.89 -1.35
C LEU A 67 8.76 -11.33 -0.09
N ASP A 68 8.13 -10.16 -0.18
CA ASP A 68 7.44 -9.53 0.95
C ASP A 68 5.93 -9.82 0.99
N PHE A 69 5.40 -10.58 0.04
CA PHE A 69 3.96 -10.82 -0.09
C PHE A 69 3.33 -11.44 1.16
N GLU A 70 3.87 -12.55 1.66
CA GLU A 70 3.32 -13.23 2.83
C GLU A 70 3.34 -12.34 4.07
N ARG A 71 4.43 -11.58 4.25
CA ARG A 71 4.58 -10.65 5.37
C ARG A 71 3.59 -9.49 5.27
N ALA A 72 3.48 -8.86 4.10
CA ALA A 72 2.55 -7.78 3.86
C ALA A 72 1.10 -8.24 3.99
N SER A 73 0.75 -9.41 3.46
CA SER A 73 -0.58 -10.02 3.60
C SER A 73 -0.94 -10.33 5.04
N SER A 74 0.01 -10.83 5.83
CA SER A 74 -0.20 -11.10 7.26
C SER A 74 -0.50 -9.82 8.04
N ILE A 75 0.21 -8.73 7.75
CA ILE A 75 0.03 -7.45 8.45
C ILE A 75 -1.23 -6.73 7.96
N TYR A 76 -1.39 -6.58 6.65
CA TYR A 76 -2.33 -5.65 6.01
C TYR A 76 -3.53 -6.30 5.32
N GLY A 77 -3.56 -7.62 5.13
CA GLY A 77 -4.60 -8.31 4.36
C GLY A 77 -6.03 -8.17 4.93
N SER A 78 -6.17 -7.76 6.19
CA SER A 78 -7.47 -7.47 6.81
C SER A 78 -7.95 -6.02 6.60
N VAL A 79 -7.11 -5.16 6.01
CA VAL A 79 -7.39 -3.72 5.85
C VAL A 79 -7.18 -3.20 4.43
N ALA A 80 -6.48 -3.95 3.59
CA ALA A 80 -6.20 -3.65 2.20
C ALA A 80 -6.03 -4.94 1.41
N GLU A 81 -6.25 -4.87 0.11
CA GLU A 81 -5.83 -5.94 -0.79
C GLU A 81 -4.31 -5.88 -0.95
N VAL A 82 -3.64 -7.02 -0.92
CA VAL A 82 -2.19 -7.13 -1.13
C VAL A 82 -1.95 -7.95 -2.39
N ARG A 83 -1.16 -7.41 -3.33
CA ARG A 83 -0.85 -8.06 -4.61
C ARG A 83 0.65 -8.18 -4.80
N PRO A 84 1.19 -9.38 -5.07
CA PRO A 84 2.57 -9.53 -5.49
C PRO A 84 2.72 -9.06 -6.94
N VAL A 85 3.76 -8.28 -7.22
CA VAL A 85 4.12 -7.85 -8.58
C VAL A 85 5.41 -8.57 -8.99
N TYR A 86 5.28 -9.44 -9.99
CA TYR A 86 6.39 -10.14 -10.60
C TYR A 86 6.99 -9.24 -11.68
N SER A 87 8.18 -8.70 -11.44
CA SER A 87 8.94 -8.02 -12.47
C SER A 87 9.52 -9.06 -13.42
N GLY A 88 8.74 -9.46 -14.42
CA GLY A 88 9.29 -10.15 -15.58
C GLY A 88 10.22 -9.18 -16.31
N ARG A 89 11.51 -9.49 -16.40
CA ARG A 89 12.30 -8.95 -17.53
C ARG A 89 11.59 -9.47 -18.77
N VAL A 90 10.91 -8.58 -19.50
CA VAL A 90 10.56 -8.86 -20.89
C VAL A 90 11.89 -8.93 -21.61
N GLY A 91 12.47 -10.12 -21.67
CA GLY A 91 13.65 -10.40 -22.47
C GLY A 91 13.23 -10.20 -23.92
N LEU A 92 13.55 -9.03 -24.47
CA LEU A 92 13.65 -8.85 -25.91
C LEU A 92 14.84 -9.71 -26.34
N TRP A 93 14.56 -10.96 -26.70
CA TRP A 93 15.44 -11.84 -27.46
C TRP A 93 15.11 -11.68 -28.95
#